data_AF-A0A519XR54-F1
#
_entry.id   AF-A0A519XR54-F1
#
_cell.length_a   1.000
_cell.length_b   1.000
_cell.length_c   1.000
_cell.angle_alpha   90.00
_cell.angle_beta   90.00
_cell.angle_gamma   90.00
#
_symmetry.space_group_name_H-M   'P 1'
#
loop_
_entity.id
_entity.type
_entity.pdbx_description
1 polymer ?
#
loop_
_entity_poly.entity_id
_entity_poly.type
_entity_poly.pdbx_seq_one_letter_code
_entity_poly.pdbx_strand_id
1 'polypeptide(L)'
;MTRLLLLAFGRQTEYYRAIFAALSAWAWQPSPTVAATIYTDQPSFFEPYLAGLPVEYNCLSESRLAELKGPLNFVHRVKAQLIAQAFLDYPTEDLLYVDSDAFFMAAPDGLLQRLAQGVPFMHQYEYRLAEAVAKHAEFGEGHYPEKLLALLASRSFSLVPSKPATN
;
A
#
# COMPACT_ATOMS: atom_id res chain seq x y z
N MET A 1 -15.28 -3.12 -6.18
CA MET A 1 -14.76 -1.77 -6.55
C MET A 1 -13.33 -1.74 -6.07
N THR A 2 -12.40 -1.24 -6.88
CA THR A 2 -10.99 -1.24 -6.50
C THR A 2 -10.57 0.13 -5.97
N ARG A 3 -9.84 0.11 -4.85
CA ARG A 3 -9.21 1.28 -4.26
C ARG A 3 -7.72 1.27 -4.50
N LEU A 4 -7.26 2.25 -5.27
CA LEU A 4 -5.86 2.53 -5.47
C LEU A 4 -5.31 3.29 -4.26
N LEU A 5 -4.36 2.71 -3.54
CA LEU A 5 -3.72 3.34 -2.39
C LEU A 5 -2.37 3.92 -2.83
N LEU A 6 -2.17 5.22 -2.59
CA LEU A 6 -0.93 5.93 -2.91
C LEU A 6 -0.41 6.64 -1.66
N LEU A 7 0.91 6.61 -1.47
CA LEU A 7 1.60 7.33 -0.41
C LEU A 7 2.49 8.41 -1.01
N ALA A 8 2.25 9.66 -0.65
CA ALA A 8 3.04 10.79 -1.14
C ALA A 8 3.13 11.89 -0.09
N PHE A 9 4.30 12.01 0.56
CA PHE A 9 4.53 13.01 1.60
C PHE A 9 5.90 13.68 1.48
N GLY A 10 6.02 14.90 1.99
CA GLY A 10 7.26 15.65 2.13
C GLY A 10 7.68 16.41 0.87
N ARG A 11 8.22 15.72 -0.14
CA ARG A 11 8.77 16.40 -1.33
C ARG A 11 7.72 16.54 -2.42
N GLN A 12 7.70 17.70 -3.08
CA GLN A 12 6.80 17.98 -4.19
C GLN A 12 6.92 16.97 -5.35
N THR A 13 8.12 16.40 -5.56
CA THR A 13 8.34 15.33 -6.53
C THR A 13 7.48 14.11 -6.24
N GLU A 14 7.27 13.76 -4.97
CA GLU A 14 6.43 12.62 -4.59
C GLU A 14 4.95 12.90 -4.85
N TYR A 15 4.52 14.16 -4.74
CA TYR A 15 3.15 14.56 -5.06
C TYR A 15 2.87 14.41 -6.56
N TYR A 16 3.76 14.94 -7.41
CA TYR A 16 3.62 14.79 -8.87
C TYR A 16 3.67 13.33 -9.31
N ARG A 17 4.53 12.52 -8.69
CA ARG A 17 4.60 11.07 -8.89
C ARG A 17 3.25 10.40 -8.59
N ALA A 18 2.66 10.66 -7.42
CA ALA A 18 1.35 10.11 -7.09
C ALA A 18 0.22 10.62 -8.01
N ILE A 19 0.25 11.90 -8.41
CA ILE A 19 -0.69 12.43 -9.42
C ILE A 19 -0.57 11.62 -10.73
N PHE A 20 0.66 11.43 -11.22
CA PHE A 20 0.89 10.69 -12.46
C PHE A 20 0.50 9.22 -12.33
N ALA A 21 0.81 8.56 -11.21
CA ALA A 21 0.40 7.19 -10.93
C ALA A 21 -1.13 7.04 -10.99
N ALA A 22 -1.88 7.90 -10.30
CA ALA A 22 -3.34 7.89 -10.30
C ALA A 22 -3.93 8.14 -11.69
N LEU A 23 -3.45 9.19 -12.39
CA LEU A 23 -3.90 9.52 -13.74
C LEU A 23 -3.60 8.41 -14.74
N SER A 24 -2.43 7.75 -14.64
CA SER A 24 -2.08 6.62 -15.50
C SER A 24 -3.02 5.43 -15.28
N ALA A 25 -3.46 5.17 -14.04
CA ALA A 25 -4.45 4.13 -13.75
C ALA A 25 -5.80 4.46 -14.41
N TRP A 26 -6.30 5.68 -14.23
CA TRP A 26 -7.59 6.09 -14.81
C TRP A 26 -7.58 6.26 -16.32
N ALA A 27 -6.41 6.53 -16.92
CA ALA A 27 -6.28 6.53 -18.39
C ALA A 27 -6.66 5.17 -19.00
N TRP A 28 -6.49 4.09 -18.23
CA TRP A 28 -6.89 2.74 -18.64
C TRP A 28 -8.21 2.26 -18.02
N GLN A 29 -8.56 2.75 -16.84
CA GLN A 29 -9.73 2.32 -16.06
C GLN A 29 -10.53 3.52 -15.60
N PRO A 30 -11.46 4.04 -16.42
CA PRO A 30 -12.24 5.20 -16.02
C PRO A 30 -13.10 4.92 -14.79
N SER A 31 -13.37 5.98 -14.03
CA SER A 31 -14.36 5.99 -12.96
C SER A 31 -15.71 5.41 -13.45
N PRO A 32 -16.43 4.62 -12.63
CA PRO A 32 -16.28 4.44 -11.17
C PRO A 32 -15.54 3.16 -10.75
N THR A 33 -14.94 2.39 -11.67
CA THR A 33 -14.34 1.08 -11.34
C THR A 33 -13.18 1.18 -10.35
N VAL A 34 -12.40 2.26 -10.46
CA VAL A 34 -11.24 2.56 -9.61
C VAL A 34 -11.41 3.93 -8.96
N ALA A 35 -11.38 3.98 -7.62
CA ALA A 35 -11.16 5.21 -6.85
C ALA A 35 -9.77 5.20 -6.24
N ALA A 36 -9.26 6.36 -5.82
CA ALA A 36 -7.97 6.47 -5.16
C ALA A 36 -8.10 7.03 -3.74
N THR A 37 -7.24 6.55 -2.84
CA THR A 37 -6.94 7.18 -1.56
C THR A 37 -5.49 7.59 -1.56
N ILE A 38 -5.23 8.90 -1.43
CA ILE A 38 -3.89 9.47 -1.38
C ILE A 38 -3.59 9.85 0.07
N TYR A 39 -2.62 9.15 0.67
CA TYR A 39 -2.07 9.48 1.97
C TYR A 39 -0.97 10.53 1.80
N THR A 40 -1.20 11.75 2.30
CA THR A 40 -0.32 12.89 2.05
C THR A 40 -0.35 13.90 3.19
N ASP A 41 0.76 14.59 3.41
CA ASP A 41 0.86 15.75 4.29
C ASP A 41 0.36 17.05 3.64
N GLN A 42 0.08 17.07 2.33
CA GLN A 42 -0.38 18.25 1.61
C GLN A 42 -1.54 17.97 0.64
N PRO A 43 -2.78 17.74 1.13
CA PRO A 43 -3.95 17.44 0.29
C PRO A 43 -4.26 18.51 -0.77
N SER A 44 -4.15 19.78 -0.41
CA SER A 44 -4.48 20.91 -1.29
C SER A 44 -3.58 21.01 -2.53
N PHE A 45 -2.40 20.36 -2.50
CA PHE A 45 -1.51 20.31 -3.66
C PHE A 45 -2.13 19.54 -4.84
N PHE A 46 -2.95 18.54 -4.54
CA PHE A 46 -3.52 17.63 -5.54
C PHE A 46 -4.79 18.19 -6.19
N GLU A 47 -5.50 19.08 -5.50
CA GLU A 47 -6.80 19.62 -5.92
C GLU A 47 -6.78 20.18 -7.36
N PRO A 48 -5.80 21.00 -7.79
CA PRO A 48 -5.81 21.55 -9.15
C PRO A 48 -5.70 20.49 -10.26
N TYR A 49 -5.20 19.30 -9.94
CA TYR A 49 -4.93 18.24 -10.91
C TYR A 49 -5.98 17.14 -10.90
N LEU A 50 -6.57 16.86 -9.73
CA LEU A 50 -7.46 15.72 -9.53
C LEU A 50 -8.91 16.14 -9.21
N ALA A 51 -9.24 17.43 -9.31
CA ALA A 51 -10.61 17.91 -9.12
C ALA A 51 -11.61 17.17 -10.03
N GLY A 52 -12.71 16.69 -9.43
CA GLY A 52 -13.76 15.95 -10.13
C GLY A 52 -13.46 14.46 -10.37
N LEU A 53 -12.29 13.96 -9.96
CA LEU A 53 -11.96 12.54 -9.99
C LEU A 53 -12.31 11.87 -8.65
N PRO A 54 -12.54 10.54 -8.61
CA PRO A 54 -12.91 9.83 -7.40
C PRO A 54 -11.70 9.63 -6.47
N VAL A 55 -11.31 10.70 -5.77
CA VAL A 55 -10.14 10.74 -4.88
C VAL A 55 -10.53 11.12 -3.46
N GLU A 56 -10.08 10.32 -2.52
CA GLU A 56 -10.06 10.65 -1.09
C GLU A 56 -8.65 11.05 -0.67
N TYR A 57 -8.52 12.12 0.11
CA TYR A 57 -7.25 12.53 0.70
C TYR A 57 -7.21 12.20 2.19
N ASN A 58 -6.24 11.39 2.58
CA ASN A 58 -5.96 11.11 3.98
C ASN A 58 -4.77 11.96 4.45
N CYS A 59 -5.05 12.98 5.25
CA CYS A 59 -4.04 13.94 5.70
C CYS A 59 -3.11 13.31 6.76
N LEU A 60 -1.83 13.21 6.42
CA LEU A 60 -0.76 12.72 7.28
C LEU A 60 -0.13 13.88 8.04
N SER A 61 -0.64 14.19 9.22
CA SER A 61 0.03 15.13 10.13
C SER A 61 1.44 14.63 10.51
N GLU A 62 2.30 15.53 10.96
CA GLU A 62 3.60 15.17 11.52
C GLU A 62 3.48 14.16 12.67
N SER A 63 2.47 14.33 13.53
CA SER A 63 2.20 13.41 14.64
C SER A 63 1.79 12.01 14.15
N ARG A 64 0.94 11.93 13.12
CA ARG A 64 0.54 10.66 12.51
C ARG A 64 1.71 9.99 11.82
N LEU A 65 2.55 10.74 11.11
CA LEU A 65 3.78 10.22 10.50
C LEU A 65 4.74 9.67 11.57
N ALA A 66 4.92 10.35 12.69
CA ALA A 66 5.74 9.86 13.79
C ALA A 66 5.19 8.56 14.38
N GLU A 67 3.88 8.47 14.59
CA GLU A 67 3.21 7.24 15.05
C GLU A 67 3.41 6.07 14.07
N LEU A 68 3.23 6.32 12.78
CA LEU A 68 3.40 5.32 11.72
C LEU A 68 4.86 4.84 11.61
N LYS A 69 5.84 5.73 11.81
CA LYS A 69 7.27 5.36 11.88
C LYS A 69 7.61 4.58 13.15
N GLY A 70 6.85 4.81 14.22
CA GLY A 70 7.00 4.12 15.50
C GLY A 70 8.26 4.53 16.26
N PRO A 71 8.54 3.87 17.41
CA PRO A 71 9.62 4.26 18.32
C PRO A 71 11.03 4.25 17.71
N LEU A 72 11.23 3.44 16.67
CA LEU A 72 12.51 3.32 15.96
C LEU A 72 12.66 4.33 14.81
N ASN A 73 11.68 5.22 14.61
CA ASN A 73 11.64 6.18 13.52
C ASN A 73 11.84 5.54 12.13
N PHE A 74 11.24 4.36 11.90
CA PHE A 74 11.51 3.56 10.71
C PHE A 74 10.59 3.96 9.56
N VAL A 75 11.11 4.71 8.59
CA VAL A 75 10.31 5.26 7.47
C VAL A 75 9.62 4.19 6.63
N HIS A 76 10.25 3.04 6.40
CA HIS A 76 9.66 1.96 5.60
C HIS A 76 8.48 1.26 6.29
N ARG A 77 8.26 1.51 7.60
CA ARG A 77 7.09 1.04 8.34
C ARG A 77 5.80 1.73 7.89
N VAL A 78 5.89 2.98 7.41
CA VAL A 78 4.73 3.82 7.10
C VAL A 78 3.82 3.13 6.08
N LYS A 79 4.36 2.61 4.98
CA LYS A 79 3.55 1.95 3.94
C LYS A 79 2.78 0.75 4.49
N ALA A 80 3.46 -0.11 5.26
CA ALA A 80 2.86 -1.33 5.78
C ALA A 80 1.72 -1.02 6.78
N GLN A 81 1.91 0.01 7.61
CA GLN A 81 0.87 0.47 8.55
C GLN A 81 -0.33 1.07 7.82
N LEU A 82 -0.12 1.86 6.77
CA LEU A 82 -1.21 2.44 5.98
C LEU A 82 -1.99 1.38 5.21
N ILE A 83 -1.32 0.39 4.62
CA ILE A 83 -2.00 -0.75 3.97
C ILE A 83 -2.83 -1.53 5.00
N ALA A 84 -2.27 -1.82 6.17
CA ALA A 84 -3.00 -2.50 7.24
C ALA A 84 -4.22 -1.69 7.71
N GLN A 85 -4.08 -0.38 7.85
CA GLN A 85 -5.18 0.53 8.18
C GLN A 85 -6.25 0.55 7.06
N ALA A 86 -5.85 0.57 5.79
CA ALA A 86 -6.77 0.57 4.66
C ALA A 86 -7.68 -0.67 4.62
N PHE A 87 -7.18 -1.84 5.03
CA PHE A 87 -8.01 -3.05 5.17
C PHE A 87 -9.09 -2.90 6.25
N LEU A 88 -8.89 -2.03 7.25
CA LEU A 88 -9.90 -1.72 8.27
C LEU A 88 -10.86 -0.63 7.80
N ASP A 89 -10.33 0.39 7.11
CA ASP A 89 -11.10 1.55 6.65
C ASP A 89 -12.04 1.17 5.49
N TYR A 90 -11.64 0.22 4.63
CA TYR A 90 -12.35 -0.20 3.43
C TYR A 90 -12.59 -1.72 3.39
N PRO A 91 -13.35 -2.29 4.33
CA PRO A 91 -13.45 -3.75 4.52
C PRO A 91 -14.18 -4.48 3.37
N THR A 92 -14.85 -3.76 2.48
CA THR A 92 -15.62 -4.30 1.36
C THR A 92 -15.02 -4.00 -0.01
N GLU A 93 -13.86 -3.32 -0.05
CA GLU A 93 -13.22 -2.91 -1.29
C GLU A 93 -11.98 -3.75 -1.60
N ASP A 94 -11.69 -3.87 -2.89
CA ASP A 94 -10.47 -4.51 -3.38
C ASP A 94 -9.31 -3.52 -3.27
N LEU A 95 -8.29 -3.82 -2.46
CA LEU A 95 -7.19 -2.88 -2.23
C LEU A 95 -6.00 -3.14 -3.15
N LEU A 96 -5.55 -2.10 -3.86
CA LEU A 96 -4.36 -2.13 -4.69
C LEU A 96 -3.41 -1.01 -4.25
N TYR A 97 -2.35 -1.36 -3.53
CA TYR A 97 -1.28 -0.42 -3.23
C TYR A 97 -0.29 -0.34 -4.38
N VAL A 98 0.10 0.88 -4.76
CA VAL A 98 1.10 1.16 -5.78
C VAL A 98 2.07 2.20 -5.21
N ASP A 99 3.38 1.96 -5.36
CA ASP A 99 4.38 2.98 -5.02
C ASP A 99 4.16 4.21 -5.93
N SER A 100 4.31 5.41 -5.39
CA SER A 100 3.99 6.63 -6.15
C SER A 100 4.86 6.84 -7.38
N ASP A 101 6.04 6.21 -7.45
CA ASP A 101 6.95 6.23 -8.59
C ASP A 101 6.68 5.13 -9.64
N ALA A 102 5.61 4.35 -9.48
CA ALA A 102 5.11 3.41 -10.49
C ALA A 102 3.91 3.98 -11.27
N PHE A 103 3.73 3.51 -12.50
CA PHE A 103 2.63 3.94 -13.37
C PHE A 103 2.15 2.81 -14.29
N PHE A 104 0.91 2.93 -14.76
CA PHE A 104 0.25 1.91 -15.57
C PHE A 104 0.56 2.12 -17.06
N MET A 105 1.21 1.14 -17.67
CA MET A 105 1.58 1.15 -19.09
C MET A 105 0.56 0.44 -20.01
N ALA A 106 -0.40 -0.26 -19.42
CA ALA A 106 -1.45 -1.00 -20.12
C ALA A 106 -2.68 -1.17 -19.22
N ALA A 107 -3.79 -1.60 -19.81
CA ALA A 107 -5.02 -1.86 -19.08
C ALA A 107 -4.84 -3.00 -18.03
N PRO A 108 -5.14 -2.75 -16.74
CA PRO A 108 -4.96 -3.74 -15.69
C PRO A 108 -6.17 -4.68 -15.51
N ASP A 109 -7.03 -4.86 -16.52
CA ASP A 109 -8.30 -5.62 -16.40
C ASP A 109 -8.12 -6.99 -15.74
N GLY A 110 -7.13 -7.76 -16.20
CA GLY A 110 -6.86 -9.09 -15.66
C GLY A 110 -6.35 -9.08 -14.22
N LEU A 111 -5.63 -8.03 -13.81
CA LEU A 111 -5.21 -7.82 -12.42
C LEU A 111 -6.44 -7.53 -11.56
N LEU A 112 -7.26 -6.56 -11.98
CA LEU A 112 -8.44 -6.12 -11.23
C LEU A 112 -9.47 -7.23 -11.08
N GLN A 113 -9.73 -7.99 -12.15
CA GLN A 113 -10.66 -9.13 -12.12
C GLN A 113 -10.25 -10.18 -11.11
N ARG A 114 -8.96 -10.52 -11.06
CA ARG A 114 -8.44 -11.51 -10.11
C ARG A 114 -8.40 -10.96 -8.68
N LEU A 115 -8.11 -9.67 -8.52
CA LEU A 115 -8.17 -9.02 -7.22
C LEU A 115 -9.59 -9.11 -6.64
N ALA A 116 -10.61 -8.83 -7.46
CA ALA A 116 -12.03 -8.98 -7.12
C ALA A 116 -12.46 -10.44 -6.80
N GLN A 117 -11.65 -11.43 -7.17
CA GLN A 117 -11.85 -12.85 -6.80
C GLN A 117 -11.16 -13.21 -5.48
N GLY A 118 -10.60 -12.24 -4.75
CA GLY A 118 -9.88 -12.44 -3.51
C GLY A 118 -8.46 -12.98 -3.69
N VAL A 119 -7.89 -12.85 -4.90
CA VAL A 119 -6.52 -13.31 -5.17
C VAL A 119 -5.54 -12.22 -4.74
N PRO A 120 -4.61 -12.49 -3.80
CA PRO A 120 -3.58 -11.53 -3.42
C PRO A 120 -2.49 -11.43 -4.49
N PHE A 121 -1.89 -10.25 -4.60
CA PHE A 121 -0.86 -9.95 -5.58
C PHE A 121 0.37 -9.28 -4.97
N MET A 122 1.52 -9.60 -5.53
CA MET A 122 2.71 -8.74 -5.52
C MET A 122 3.16 -8.54 -6.95
N HIS A 123 3.76 -7.38 -7.25
CA HIS A 123 4.23 -7.06 -8.59
C HIS A 123 5.26 -8.09 -9.09
N GLN A 124 6.17 -8.50 -8.21
CA GLN A 124 7.18 -9.52 -8.50
C GLN A 124 7.24 -10.54 -7.37
N TYR A 125 7.46 -11.79 -7.76
CA TYR A 125 7.88 -12.81 -6.80
C TYR A 125 9.35 -12.59 -6.48
N GLU A 126 9.65 -12.17 -5.26
CA GLU A 126 11.03 -11.94 -4.82
C GLU A 126 11.68 -13.26 -4.42
N TYR A 127 11.30 -13.78 -3.25
CA TYR A 127 11.80 -15.04 -2.69
C TYR A 127 10.90 -15.49 -1.54
N ARG A 128 11.04 -16.76 -1.13
CA ARG A 128 10.38 -17.27 0.08
C ARG A 128 11.04 -16.65 1.30
N LEU A 129 10.27 -16.46 2.38
CA LEU A 129 10.83 -15.95 3.63
C LEU A 129 12.00 -16.81 4.16
N ALA A 130 11.97 -18.13 3.93
CA ALA A 130 13.05 -19.04 4.28
C ALA A 130 14.36 -18.79 3.48
N GLU A 131 14.25 -18.24 2.28
CA GLU A 131 15.38 -17.90 1.40
C GLU A 131 15.97 -16.51 1.73
N ALA A 132 15.23 -15.70 2.49
CA ALA A 132 15.61 -14.33 2.82
C ALA A 132 16.96 -14.25 3.55
N VAL A 133 17.27 -15.21 4.42
CA VAL A 133 18.54 -15.25 5.16
C VAL A 133 19.73 -15.28 4.21
N ALA A 134 19.74 -16.23 3.27
CA ALA A 134 20.82 -16.35 2.29
C ALA A 134 20.91 -15.10 1.41
N LYS A 135 19.77 -14.58 0.95
CA LYS A 135 19.70 -13.37 0.11
C LYS A 135 20.25 -12.13 0.80
N HIS A 136 19.88 -11.91 2.06
CA HIS A 136 20.34 -10.74 2.82
C HIS A 136 21.78 -10.91 3.30
N ALA A 137 22.26 -12.14 3.50
CA ALA A 137 23.66 -12.41 3.82
C ALA A 137 24.62 -11.93 2.72
N GLU A 138 24.20 -11.92 1.44
CA GLU A 138 24.97 -11.34 0.33
C GLU A 138 25.32 -9.85 0.56
N PHE A 139 24.50 -9.15 1.38
CA PHE A 139 24.68 -7.75 1.77
C PHE A 139 25.22 -7.58 3.20
N GLY A 140 25.59 -8.66 3.90
CA GLY A 140 25.98 -8.62 5.31
C GLY A 140 24.81 -8.47 6.29
N GLU A 141 23.58 -8.63 5.81
CA GLU A 141 22.33 -8.31 6.52
C GLU A 141 21.50 -9.55 6.90
N GLY A 142 22.02 -10.76 6.69
CA GLY A 142 21.30 -12.02 6.94
C GLY A 142 20.71 -12.18 8.35
N HIS A 143 21.31 -11.51 9.33
CA HIS A 143 20.84 -11.53 10.72
C HIS A 143 19.45 -10.89 10.93
N TYR A 144 18.99 -10.02 10.02
CA TYR A 144 17.65 -9.42 10.10
C TYR A 144 16.53 -10.44 9.84
N PRO A 145 16.47 -11.11 8.68
CA PRO A 145 15.48 -12.16 8.45
C PRO A 145 15.63 -13.35 9.42
N GLU A 146 16.84 -13.68 9.89
CA GLU A 146 17.04 -14.70 10.93
C GLU A 146 16.27 -14.38 12.21
N LYS A 147 16.37 -13.14 12.70
CA LYS A 147 15.62 -12.69 13.90
C LYS A 147 14.11 -12.77 13.69
N LEU A 148 13.62 -12.42 12.50
CA LEU A 148 12.20 -12.56 12.17
C LEU A 148 11.75 -14.02 12.18
N LEU A 149 12.52 -14.92 11.55
CA LEU A 149 12.21 -16.35 11.52
C LEU A 149 12.23 -16.95 12.93
N ALA A 150 13.21 -16.60 13.76
CA ALA A 150 13.26 -17.02 15.16
C ALA A 150 12.03 -16.53 15.95
N LEU A 151 11.62 -15.27 15.74
CA LEU A 151 10.42 -14.72 16.37
C LEU A 151 9.16 -15.49 15.93
N LEU A 152 8.99 -15.73 14.63
CA LEU A 152 7.87 -16.49 14.10
C LEU A 152 7.85 -17.92 14.65
N ALA A 153 8.99 -18.60 14.72
CA ALA A 153 9.09 -19.95 15.28
C ALA A 153 8.84 -20.00 16.80
N SER A 154 9.13 -18.91 17.51
CA SER A 154 8.92 -18.81 18.97
C SER A 154 7.47 -18.58 19.38
N ARG A 155 6.56 -18.37 18.43
CA ARG A 155 5.16 -17.97 18.70
C ARG A 155 4.18 -18.87 17.96
N SER A 156 3.06 -19.16 18.61
CA SER A 156 1.89 -19.71 17.95
C SER A 156 0.99 -18.56 17.52
N PHE A 157 0.58 -18.58 16.25
CA PHE A 157 -0.37 -17.62 15.70
C PHE A 157 -1.71 -18.30 15.54
N SER A 158 -2.75 -17.73 16.15
CA SER A 158 -4.12 -18.18 15.97
C SER A 158 -4.84 -17.19 15.06
N LEU A 159 -5.43 -17.69 13.98
CA LEU A 159 -6.42 -16.91 13.23
C LEU A 159 -7.67 -16.82 14.11
N VAL A 160 -7.99 -15.64 14.60
CA VAL A 160 -9.31 -15.38 15.18
C VAL A 160 -10.24 -15.17 13.99
N PRO A 161 -11.26 -16.00 13.77
CA PRO A 161 -12.23 -15.75 12.72
C PRO A 161 -12.83 -14.37 12.94
N SER A 162 -12.81 -13.51 11.91
CA SER A 162 -13.55 -12.26 11.98
C SER A 162 -15.02 -12.59 12.25
N LYS A 163 -15.64 -11.87 13.19
CA LYS A 163 -17.09 -11.98 13.41
C LYS A 163 -17.76 -11.73 12.05
N PRO A 164 -18.67 -12.59 11.57
CA PRO A 164 -19.41 -12.31 10.35
C PRO A 164 -20.11 -10.96 10.53
N ALA A 165 -19.98 -10.09 9.53
CA ALA A 165 -20.71 -8.83 9.50
C ALA A 165 -22.19 -9.15 9.67
N THR A 166 -22.78 -8.71 10.78
CA THR A 166 -24.23 -8.78 10.97
C THR A 166 -24.87 -7.84 9.96
N ASN A 167 -25.58 -8.42 8.99
CA ASN A 167 -26.50 -7.72 8.09
C ASN A 167 -27.59 -6.96 8.87
#